data_AF-A0A1A0MKF2-F1
#
_entry.id   AF-A0A1A0MKF2-F1
#
_cell.length_a   1.000
_cell.length_b   1.000
_cell.length_c   1.000
_cell.angle_alpha   90.00
_cell.angle_beta   90.00
_cell.angle_gamma   90.00
#
_symmetry.space_group_name_H-M   'P 1'
#
loop_
_entity.id
_entity.type
_entity.pdbx_description
1 polymer ?
#
loop_
_entity_poly.entity_id
_entity_poly.type
_entity_poly.pdbx_seq_one_letter_code
_entity_poly.pdbx_strand_id
1 'polypeptide(L)'
;MFPIADSPYAQHVALWVAGGDQTAFTDALAAHETASWTGGCTGYVDESMATFDHQEHWIARCLARQGHNVIALPSRPLAGLRSPDAAVSGLLTEFKTYTGLDPRQLLIRVGQARPQADRVVVGVEAQWGITLVREVFAVAIDSARRRTMRAVMFIGADFQLEWGDWNPCFTDSVDTTHPTAKGGSGAAPDHVLCRPSRRVVQSPTASPT
;
A
#
# COMPACT_ATOMS: atom_id res chain seq x y z
N MET A 1 10.92 12.19 11.42
CA MET A 1 9.67 11.43 11.27
C MET A 1 9.23 10.99 12.65
N PHE A 2 7.94 11.13 12.95
CA PHE A 2 7.41 10.90 14.30
C PHE A 2 6.54 9.64 14.30
N PRO A 3 6.82 8.61 15.12
CA PRO A 3 6.01 7.40 15.18
C PRO A 3 4.56 7.70 15.58
N ILE A 4 3.62 6.91 15.07
CA ILE A 4 2.20 7.06 15.39
C ILE A 4 1.93 6.84 16.88
N ALA A 5 2.67 5.94 17.55
CA ALA A 5 2.55 5.69 18.99
C ALA A 5 2.85 6.92 19.85
N ASP A 6 3.74 7.82 19.39
CA ASP A 6 4.09 9.04 20.10
C ASP A 6 3.17 10.21 19.71
N SER A 7 2.37 10.05 18.65
CA SER A 7 1.50 11.09 18.11
C SER A 7 0.14 11.17 18.84
N PRO A 8 -0.56 12.32 18.78
CA PRO A 8 -1.92 12.43 19.35
C PRO A 8 -2.92 11.46 18.70
N TYR A 9 -2.57 10.87 17.55
CA TYR A 9 -3.40 9.93 16.82
C TYR A 9 -3.30 8.48 17.33
N ALA A 10 -2.38 8.18 18.27
CA ALA A 10 -2.31 6.88 18.94
C ALA A 10 -3.64 6.50 19.62
N GLN A 11 -4.35 7.48 20.18
CA GLN A 11 -5.66 7.28 20.79
C GLN A 11 -6.71 6.84 19.76
N HIS A 12 -6.63 7.32 18.52
CA HIS A 12 -7.56 6.92 17.46
C HIS A 12 -7.35 5.46 17.05
N VAL A 13 -6.10 4.98 17.04
CA VAL A 13 -5.79 3.55 16.86
C VAL A 13 -6.43 2.72 17.97
N ALA A 14 -6.25 3.13 19.23
CA ALA A 14 -6.83 2.42 20.38
C ALA A 14 -8.37 2.38 20.35
N LEU A 15 -9.02 3.51 20.03
CA LEU A 15 -10.47 3.60 19.89
C LEU A 15 -10.97 2.70 18.74
N TRP A 16 -10.25 2.70 17.62
CA TRP A 16 -10.59 1.83 16.50
C TRP A 16 -10.48 0.35 16.87
N VAL A 17 -9.38 -0.08 17.52
CA VAL A 17 -9.22 -1.45 18.03
C VAL A 17 -10.36 -1.83 18.98
N ALA A 18 -10.81 -0.90 19.83
CA ALA A 18 -11.87 -1.13 20.81
C ALA A 18 -13.29 -1.21 20.23
N GLY A 19 -13.46 -1.15 18.90
CA GLY A 19 -14.77 -1.20 18.28
C GLY A 19 -15.21 0.12 17.62
N GLY A 20 -14.35 1.14 17.62
CA GLY A 20 -14.65 2.45 17.07
C GLY A 20 -14.90 2.47 15.56
N ASP A 21 -15.38 3.63 15.11
CA ASP A 21 -15.73 3.89 13.72
C ASP A 21 -14.51 3.87 12.79
N GLN A 22 -14.65 3.21 11.64
CA GLN A 22 -13.56 3.06 10.67
C GLN A 22 -13.30 4.34 9.89
N THR A 23 -14.33 5.15 9.61
CA THR A 23 -14.19 6.42 8.87
C THR A 23 -13.42 7.44 9.70
N ALA A 24 -13.79 7.60 10.97
CA ALA A 24 -13.08 8.45 11.91
C ALA A 24 -11.62 8.02 12.10
N PHE A 25 -11.34 6.72 12.04
CA PHE A 25 -9.98 6.20 12.08
C PHE A 25 -9.19 6.55 10.81
N THR A 26 -9.77 6.36 9.62
CA THR A 26 -9.11 6.73 8.37
C THR A 26 -8.84 8.23 8.27
N ASP A 27 -9.75 9.08 8.74
CA ASP A 27 -9.56 10.53 8.77
C ASP A 27 -8.41 10.92 9.71
N ALA A 28 -8.31 10.26 10.87
CA ALA A 28 -7.22 10.47 11.81
C ALA A 28 -5.86 10.02 11.25
N LEU A 29 -5.81 8.90 10.50
CA LEU A 29 -4.62 8.45 9.80
C LEU A 29 -4.19 9.49 8.76
N ALA A 30 -5.10 9.94 7.89
CA ALA A 30 -4.79 10.97 6.89
C ALA A 30 -4.26 12.27 7.52
N ALA A 31 -4.82 12.67 8.66
CA ALA A 31 -4.34 13.83 9.42
C ALA A 31 -2.94 13.59 10.04
N HIS A 32 -2.68 12.39 10.58
CA HIS A 32 -1.35 12.00 11.06
C HIS A 32 -0.30 12.11 9.95
N GLU A 33 -0.58 11.56 8.76
CA GLU A 33 0.38 11.56 7.66
C GLU A 33 0.68 12.97 7.17
N THR A 34 -0.36 13.81 7.05
CA THR A 34 -0.22 15.21 6.67
C THR A 34 0.69 15.96 7.66
N ALA A 35 0.51 15.73 8.96
CA ALA A 35 1.26 16.42 10.01
C ALA A 35 2.69 15.87 10.20
N SER A 36 2.86 14.55 10.24
CA SER A 36 4.11 13.89 10.63
C SER A 36 5.10 13.78 9.47
N TRP A 37 4.60 13.69 8.23
CA TRP A 37 5.39 13.32 7.06
C TRP A 37 5.49 14.47 6.05
N THR A 38 5.44 15.71 6.54
CA THR A 38 5.54 16.95 5.76
C THR A 38 4.58 17.01 4.57
N GLY A 39 3.44 16.31 4.66
CA GLY A 39 2.53 16.14 3.54
C GLY A 39 3.16 15.40 2.35
N GLY A 40 3.95 14.35 2.58
CA GLY A 40 4.63 13.62 1.52
C GLY A 40 5.01 12.16 1.83
N CYS A 41 5.23 11.43 0.74
CA CYS A 41 5.75 10.07 0.69
C CYS A 41 7.23 10.02 1.11
N THR A 42 7.53 9.66 2.37
CA THR A 42 8.92 9.60 2.89
C THR A 42 9.56 8.21 2.75
N GLY A 43 8.74 7.18 2.49
CA GLY A 43 9.21 5.81 2.32
C GLY A 43 9.59 5.11 3.62
N TYR A 44 8.86 5.36 4.70
CA TYR A 44 9.16 4.79 6.02
C TYR A 44 8.06 3.86 6.52
N VAL A 45 8.50 2.89 7.32
CA VAL A 45 7.67 1.84 7.91
C VAL A 45 7.58 2.09 9.41
N ASP A 46 6.37 2.28 9.90
CA ASP A 46 6.06 2.49 11.31
C ASP A 46 5.45 1.21 11.91
N GLU A 47 6.21 0.55 12.78
CA GLU A 47 5.80 -0.63 13.55
C GLU A 47 5.62 -0.33 15.05
N SER A 48 5.42 0.94 15.42
CA SER A 48 5.36 1.36 16.83
C SER A 48 4.11 0.88 17.58
N MET A 49 3.01 0.59 16.86
CA MET A 49 1.74 0.11 17.43
C MET A 49 1.48 -1.37 17.18
N ALA A 50 2.14 -1.96 16.19
CA ALA A 50 2.05 -3.37 15.82
C ALA A 50 3.28 -3.76 15.00
N THR A 51 3.67 -5.03 15.05
CA THR A 51 4.79 -5.55 14.26
C THR A 51 4.26 -6.36 13.09
N PHE A 52 4.83 -6.15 11.92
CA PHE A 52 4.61 -6.99 10.76
C PHE A 52 5.29 -8.35 10.97
N ASP A 53 4.69 -9.40 10.41
CA ASP A 53 5.42 -10.65 10.21
C ASP A 53 6.50 -10.51 9.11
N HIS A 54 7.28 -11.57 8.89
CA HIS A 54 8.37 -11.53 7.90
C HIS A 54 7.90 -11.14 6.49
N GLN A 55 6.72 -11.62 6.10
CA GLN A 55 6.17 -11.47 4.75
C GLN A 55 5.52 -10.10 4.58
N GLU A 56 4.74 -9.67 5.56
CA GLU A 56 4.17 -8.32 5.63
C GLU A 56 5.28 -7.26 5.67
N HIS A 57 6.35 -7.50 6.45
CA HIS A 57 7.48 -6.58 6.54
C HIS A 57 8.24 -6.49 5.21
N TRP A 58 8.36 -7.59 4.46
CA TRP A 58 8.93 -7.55 3.11
C TRP A 58 8.08 -6.68 2.17
N ILE A 59 6.75 -6.82 2.18
CA ILE A 59 5.82 -5.98 1.40
C ILE A 59 5.96 -4.51 1.81
N ALA A 60 5.91 -4.22 3.11
CA ALA A 60 6.04 -2.88 3.67
C ALA A 60 7.33 -2.20 3.22
N ARG A 61 8.46 -2.93 3.26
CA ARG A 61 9.76 -2.42 2.78
C ARG A 61 9.78 -2.17 1.28
N CYS A 62 9.08 -2.97 0.48
CA CYS A 62 8.96 -2.73 -0.96
C CYS A 62 8.17 -1.45 -1.23
N LEU A 63 7.05 -1.23 -0.54
CA LEU A 63 6.25 -0.01 -0.62
C LEU A 63 7.03 1.23 -0.16
N ALA A 64 7.72 1.12 0.96
CA ALA A 64 8.62 2.14 1.49
C ALA A 64 9.67 2.62 0.49
N ARG A 65 10.33 1.70 -0.23
CA ARG A 65 11.31 2.07 -1.29
C ARG A 65 10.68 2.85 -2.45
N GLN A 66 9.37 2.81 -2.61
CA GLN A 66 8.63 3.56 -3.63
C GLN A 66 8.11 4.90 -3.12
N GLY A 67 8.45 5.25 -1.87
CA GLY A 67 8.03 6.47 -1.21
C GLY A 67 6.77 6.30 -0.36
N HIS A 68 6.02 5.20 -0.49
CA HIS A 68 4.85 5.01 0.35
C HIS A 68 5.27 4.92 1.81
N ASN A 69 4.57 5.68 2.65
CA ASN A 69 4.68 5.46 4.07
C ASN A 69 3.72 4.33 4.47
N VAL A 70 4.16 3.49 5.39
CA VAL A 70 3.42 2.29 5.80
C VAL A 70 3.35 2.25 7.33
N ILE A 71 2.14 2.13 7.87
CA ILE A 71 1.91 1.97 9.32
C ILE A 71 1.33 0.58 9.55
N ALA A 72 1.97 -0.22 10.41
CA ALA A 72 1.42 -1.49 10.85
C ALA A 72 0.22 -1.26 11.76
N LEU A 73 -0.89 -1.95 11.47
CA LEU A 73 -2.11 -1.84 12.24
C LEU A 73 -2.28 -3.02 13.20
N PRO A 74 -2.65 -2.77 14.46
CA PRO A 74 -2.94 -3.84 15.40
C PRO A 74 -4.17 -4.65 14.96
N SER A 75 -4.13 -5.96 15.23
CA SER A 75 -5.24 -6.86 14.94
C SER A 75 -6.49 -6.48 15.74
N ARG A 76 -7.60 -6.24 15.04
CA ARG A 76 -8.94 -6.04 15.61
C ARG A 76 -9.83 -7.23 15.24
N PRO A 77 -10.28 -8.04 16.21
CA PRO A 77 -11.32 -9.03 15.96
C PRO A 77 -12.69 -8.36 16.09
N LEU A 78 -13.22 -7.77 15.01
CA LEU A 78 -14.60 -7.27 15.00
C LEU A 78 -15.49 -8.28 14.28
N ALA A 79 -16.48 -8.84 14.97
CA ALA A 79 -17.46 -9.76 14.39
C ALA A 79 -16.84 -10.96 13.62
N GLY A 80 -15.67 -11.45 14.05
CA GLY A 80 -14.96 -12.56 13.41
C GLY A 80 -14.17 -12.20 12.15
N LEU A 81 -14.15 -10.94 11.74
CA LEU A 81 -13.28 -10.42 10.69
C LEU A 81 -12.01 -9.82 11.32
N ARG A 82 -10.86 -10.08 10.70
CA ARG A 82 -9.61 -9.39 11.04
C ARG A 82 -9.64 -7.98 10.45
N SER A 83 -8.96 -7.06 11.12
CA SER A 83 -8.63 -5.75 10.54
C SER A 83 -7.71 -5.88 9.32
N PRO A 84 -7.61 -4.81 8.50
CA PRO A 84 -6.48 -4.62 7.59
C PRO A 84 -5.15 -4.69 8.34
N ASP A 85 -4.11 -5.16 7.65
CA ASP A 85 -2.75 -5.28 8.20
C ASP A 85 -2.03 -3.93 8.30
N ALA A 86 -2.32 -3.00 7.39
CA ALA A 86 -1.58 -1.75 7.29
C ALA A 86 -2.42 -0.55 6.89
N ALA A 87 -1.91 0.65 7.17
CA ALA A 87 -2.24 1.86 6.44
C ALA A 87 -1.08 2.20 5.49
N VAL A 88 -1.37 2.34 4.20
CA VAL A 88 -0.39 2.71 3.16
C VAL A 88 -0.79 4.06 2.61
N SER A 89 0.02 5.09 2.88
CA SER A 89 -0.29 6.47 2.48
C SER A 89 -1.72 6.90 2.88
N GLY A 90 -2.13 6.53 4.09
CA GLY A 90 -3.35 6.97 4.77
C GLY A 90 -4.52 6.03 4.53
N LEU A 91 -4.31 5.01 3.70
CA LEU A 91 -5.36 4.13 3.22
C LEU A 91 -5.21 2.74 3.82
N LEU A 92 -6.30 2.25 4.43
CA LEU A 92 -6.37 0.89 4.94
C LEU A 92 -6.13 -0.11 3.81
N THR A 93 -5.17 -0.99 4.04
CA THR A 93 -4.64 -1.89 3.04
C THR A 93 -4.41 -3.26 3.65
N GLU A 94 -4.88 -4.29 2.97
CA GLU A 94 -4.59 -5.67 3.32
C GLU A 94 -3.34 -6.15 2.58
N PHE A 95 -2.48 -6.87 3.27
CA PHE A 95 -1.35 -7.57 2.69
C PHE A 95 -1.68 -9.05 2.50
N LYS A 96 -1.26 -9.60 1.36
CA LYS A 96 -1.32 -11.04 1.11
C LYS A 96 -0.01 -11.50 0.52
N THR A 97 0.37 -12.74 0.78
CA THR A 97 1.50 -13.37 0.10
C THR A 97 1.03 -14.54 -0.75
N TYR A 98 1.66 -14.69 -1.89
CA TYR A 98 1.45 -15.78 -2.83
C TYR A 98 2.79 -16.42 -3.23
N THR A 99 2.96 -17.70 -2.91
CA THR A 99 4.16 -18.52 -3.18
C THR A 99 3.87 -19.72 -4.10
N GLY A 100 2.67 -19.78 -4.69
CA GLY A 100 2.18 -20.95 -5.41
C GLY A 100 2.59 -21.01 -6.89
N LEU A 101 2.15 -22.09 -7.55
CA LEU A 101 2.35 -22.31 -9.00
C LEU A 101 1.08 -22.12 -9.84
N ASP A 102 -0.11 -22.10 -9.23
CA ASP A 102 -1.39 -21.89 -9.91
C ASP A 102 -1.83 -20.41 -9.89
N PRO A 103 -1.84 -19.69 -11.03
CA PRO A 103 -2.35 -18.33 -11.17
C PRO A 103 -3.72 -18.05 -10.57
N ARG A 104 -4.61 -19.05 -10.55
CA ARG A 104 -5.95 -18.89 -10.00
C ARG A 104 -5.92 -18.66 -8.49
N GLN A 105 -4.95 -19.26 -7.79
CA GLN A 105 -4.77 -19.08 -6.36
C GLN A 105 -4.30 -17.66 -6.02
N LEU A 106 -3.56 -16.99 -6.92
CA LEU A 106 -3.23 -15.57 -6.75
C LEU A 106 -4.49 -14.69 -6.80
N LEU A 107 -5.41 -14.97 -7.74
CA LEU A 107 -6.70 -14.27 -7.81
C LEU A 107 -7.58 -14.50 -6.57
N ILE A 108 -7.50 -15.70 -5.98
CA ILE A 108 -8.19 -16.01 -4.72
C ILE A 108 -7.67 -15.11 -3.59
N ARG A 109 -6.35 -14.82 -3.53
CA ARG A 109 -5.79 -13.91 -2.51
C ARG A 109 -6.38 -12.51 -2.57
N VAL A 110 -6.56 -11.97 -3.77
CA VAL A 110 -7.25 -10.68 -3.99
C VAL A 110 -8.68 -10.74 -3.44
N GLY A 111 -9.41 -11.84 -3.71
CA GLY A 111 -10.77 -12.03 -3.18
C GLY A 111 -10.83 -12.16 -1.66
N GLN A 112 -9.83 -12.78 -1.05
CA GLN A 112 -9.72 -12.96 0.41
C GLN A 112 -9.44 -11.66 1.16
N ALA A 113 -8.84 -10.66 0.52
CA ALA A 113 -8.55 -9.37 1.13
C ALA A 113 -9.79 -8.48 1.32
N ARG A 114 -10.80 -8.64 0.46
CA ARG A 114 -12.00 -7.78 0.41
C ARG A 114 -12.71 -7.59 1.76
N PRO A 115 -12.91 -8.62 2.60
CA PRO A 115 -13.60 -8.42 3.88
C PRO A 115 -12.83 -7.54 4.86
N GLN A 116 -11.52 -7.34 4.64
CA GLN A 116 -10.63 -6.64 5.54
C GLN A 116 -10.35 -5.22 5.03
N ALA A 117 -10.12 -5.06 3.72
CA ALA A 117 -9.90 -3.76 3.09
C ALA A 117 -10.41 -3.72 1.65
N ASP A 118 -10.69 -2.50 1.16
CA ASP A 118 -11.01 -2.25 -0.24
C ASP A 118 -9.75 -2.14 -1.14
N ARG A 119 -8.56 -2.26 -0.54
CA ARG A 119 -7.26 -2.24 -1.20
C ARG A 119 -6.42 -3.43 -0.77
N VAL A 120 -5.67 -3.97 -1.72
CA VAL A 120 -4.80 -5.13 -1.46
C VAL A 120 -3.44 -4.96 -2.12
N VAL A 121 -2.40 -5.31 -1.38
CA VAL A 121 -1.07 -5.55 -1.92
C VAL A 121 -0.78 -7.04 -1.81
N VAL A 122 -0.49 -7.69 -2.93
CA VAL A 122 -0.08 -9.09 -2.94
C VAL A 122 1.41 -9.19 -3.24
N GLY A 123 2.15 -9.72 -2.29
CA GLY A 123 3.52 -10.19 -2.47
C GLY A 123 3.54 -11.46 -3.31
N VAL A 124 4.10 -11.39 -4.52
CA VAL A 124 4.15 -12.50 -5.47
C VAL A 124 5.56 -13.07 -5.49
N GLU A 125 5.77 -14.13 -4.73
CA GLU A 125 6.99 -14.93 -4.67
C GLU A 125 6.89 -16.16 -5.60
N ALA A 126 6.39 -15.95 -6.82
CA ALA A 126 6.27 -17.01 -7.82
C ALA A 126 7.39 -16.90 -8.87
N GLN A 127 7.92 -18.03 -9.33
CA GLN A 127 8.90 -18.09 -10.42
C GLN A 127 8.23 -17.95 -11.79
N TRP A 128 7.39 -16.93 -11.95
CA TRP A 128 6.70 -16.66 -13.21
C TRP A 128 7.39 -15.53 -13.97
N GLY A 129 7.38 -15.63 -15.30
CA GLY A 129 7.75 -14.51 -16.15
C GLY A 129 6.75 -13.36 -16.01
N ILE A 130 7.24 -12.13 -16.12
CA ILE A 130 6.44 -10.90 -15.98
C ILE A 130 5.22 -10.85 -16.91
N THR A 131 5.28 -11.49 -18.08
CA THR A 131 4.15 -11.58 -19.02
C THR A 131 2.95 -12.27 -18.38
N LEU A 132 3.16 -13.43 -17.75
CA LEU A 132 2.09 -14.16 -17.06
C LEU A 132 1.55 -13.35 -15.88
N VAL A 133 2.42 -12.72 -15.09
CA VAL A 133 2.01 -11.89 -13.97
C VAL A 133 1.11 -10.73 -14.44
N ARG A 134 1.43 -10.09 -15.57
CA ARG A 134 0.60 -9.03 -16.16
C ARG A 134 -0.77 -9.52 -16.61
N GLU A 135 -0.84 -10.68 -17.23
CA GLU A 135 -2.12 -11.29 -17.62
C GLU A 135 -3.00 -11.57 -16.39
N VAL A 136 -2.41 -12.16 -15.34
CA VAL A 136 -3.12 -12.41 -14.08
C VAL A 136 -3.54 -11.11 -13.41
N PHE A 137 -2.70 -10.08 -13.46
CA PHE A 137 -3.01 -8.76 -12.91
C PHE A 137 -4.18 -8.10 -13.62
N ALA A 138 -4.25 -8.18 -14.95
CA ALA A 138 -5.40 -7.68 -15.72
C ALA A 138 -6.71 -8.37 -15.28
N VAL A 139 -6.67 -9.71 -15.12
CA VAL A 139 -7.83 -10.46 -14.60
C VAL A 139 -8.16 -10.08 -13.16
N ALA A 140 -7.14 -9.80 -12.33
CA ALA A 140 -7.33 -9.35 -10.95
C ALA A 140 -8.06 -8.00 -10.90
N ILE A 141 -7.72 -7.05 -11.78
CA ILE A 141 -8.39 -5.75 -11.90
C ILE A 141 -9.88 -5.94 -12.24
N ASP A 142 -10.20 -6.76 -13.23
CA ASP A 142 -11.61 -7.03 -13.60
C ASP A 142 -12.38 -7.68 -12.44
N SER A 143 -11.71 -8.56 -11.70
CA SER A 143 -12.25 -9.19 -10.48
C SER A 143 -12.50 -8.15 -9.39
N ALA A 144 -11.55 -7.24 -9.16
CA ALA A 144 -11.58 -6.19 -8.15
C ALA A 144 -12.70 -5.17 -8.45
N ARG A 145 -12.82 -4.74 -9.71
CA ARG A 145 -13.91 -3.85 -10.18
C ARG A 145 -15.28 -4.44 -9.90
N ARG A 146 -15.51 -5.71 -10.25
CA ARG A 146 -16.77 -6.42 -9.97
C ARG A 146 -17.09 -6.56 -8.48
N ARG A 147 -16.08 -6.42 -7.62
CA ARG A 147 -16.19 -6.55 -6.16
C ARG A 147 -16.06 -5.23 -5.42
N THR A 148 -16.12 -4.11 -6.16
CA THR A 148 -16.03 -2.74 -5.63
C THR A 148 -14.77 -2.49 -4.80
N MET A 149 -13.66 -3.16 -5.12
CA MET A 149 -12.35 -2.82 -4.57
C MET A 149 -11.81 -1.57 -5.26
N ARG A 150 -11.06 -0.75 -4.52
CA ARG A 150 -10.54 0.54 -4.98
C ARG A 150 -9.13 0.45 -5.54
N ALA A 151 -8.32 -0.54 -5.13
CA ALA A 151 -6.98 -0.70 -5.64
C ALA A 151 -6.44 -2.13 -5.48
N VAL A 152 -5.54 -2.52 -6.40
CA VAL A 152 -4.80 -3.78 -6.36
C VAL A 152 -3.36 -3.50 -6.75
N MET A 153 -2.41 -4.06 -6.01
CA MET A 153 -0.99 -4.02 -6.34
C MET A 153 -0.38 -5.42 -6.23
N PHE A 154 0.41 -5.81 -7.23
CA PHE A 154 1.27 -6.98 -7.14
C PHE A 154 2.73 -6.53 -7.05
N ILE A 155 3.45 -7.04 -6.07
CA ILE A 155 4.87 -6.77 -5.87
C ILE A 155 5.63 -8.09 -5.94
N GLY A 156 6.60 -8.17 -6.84
CA GLY A 156 7.59 -9.25 -6.91
C GLY A 156 8.99 -8.75 -6.63
N ALA A 157 9.98 -9.63 -6.70
CA ALA A 157 11.38 -9.27 -6.49
C ALA A 157 11.89 -8.22 -7.50
N ASP A 158 11.37 -8.26 -8.73
CA ASP A 158 11.83 -7.48 -9.88
C ASP A 158 10.72 -6.65 -10.55
N PHE A 159 9.46 -6.80 -10.14
CA PHE A 159 8.33 -6.08 -10.72
C PHE A 159 7.41 -5.45 -9.67
N GLN A 160 6.70 -4.42 -10.10
CA GLN A 160 5.51 -3.90 -9.45
C GLN A 160 4.46 -3.58 -10.49
N LEU A 161 3.25 -4.07 -10.27
CA LEU A 161 2.06 -3.77 -11.06
C LEU A 161 1.04 -3.13 -10.13
N GLU A 162 0.47 -2.00 -10.54
CA GLU A 162 -0.44 -1.22 -9.73
C GLU A 162 -1.66 -0.78 -10.54
N TRP A 163 -2.82 -0.82 -9.88
CA TRP A 163 -4.08 -0.28 -10.37
C TRP A 163 -4.86 0.33 -9.21
N GLY A 164 -5.53 1.45 -9.47
CA GLY A 164 -6.50 2.07 -8.58
C GLY A 164 -5.94 3.23 -7.76
N ASP A 165 -6.70 3.63 -6.74
CA ASP A 165 -6.41 4.81 -5.93
C ASP A 165 -5.56 4.46 -4.70
N TRP A 166 -4.26 4.76 -4.77
CA TRP A 166 -3.30 4.62 -3.66
C TRP A 166 -2.99 5.96 -2.95
N ASN A 167 -3.91 6.93 -3.03
CA ASN A 167 -3.78 8.29 -2.53
C ASN A 167 -2.69 9.10 -3.27
N PRO A 168 -3.00 9.67 -4.46
CA PRO A 168 -2.07 10.49 -5.23
C PRO A 168 -1.82 11.89 -4.62
N CYS A 169 -2.43 12.23 -3.48
CA CYS A 169 -2.45 13.58 -2.91
C CYS A 169 -1.09 14.08 -2.37
N PHE A 170 -0.04 13.27 -2.48
CA PHE A 170 1.36 13.67 -2.22
C PHE A 170 2.11 14.01 -3.52
N THR A 171 1.39 14.43 -4.56
CA THR A 171 1.96 14.91 -5.82
C THR A 171 2.79 16.16 -5.57
N ASP A 172 4.00 16.16 -6.14
CA ASP A 172 5.06 17.14 -5.91
C ASP A 172 4.56 18.58 -5.90
N SER A 173 4.87 19.29 -4.81
CA SER A 173 4.98 20.75 -4.84
C SER A 173 6.18 21.12 -5.70
N VAL A 174 5.99 21.13 -7.02
CA VAL A 174 6.84 21.90 -7.95
C VAL A 174 5.96 22.95 -8.57
N ASP A 175 5.75 24.01 -7.80
CA ASP A 175 5.44 25.31 -8.37
C ASP A 175 6.72 25.79 -9.08
N THR A 176 6.76 25.62 -10.39
CA THR A 176 7.56 26.47 -11.27
C THR A 176 6.71 26.79 -12.49
N THR A 177 5.82 27.76 -12.29
CA THR A 177 5.50 28.84 -13.24
C THR A 177 5.79 28.56 -14.73
N HIS A 178 4.74 28.30 -15.52
CA HIS A 178 4.11 29.29 -16.43
C HIS A 178 2.97 28.66 -17.27
N PRO A 179 2.05 29.49 -17.83
CA PRO A 179 0.64 29.15 -17.95
C PRO A 179 0.18 28.75 -19.36
N THR A 180 -1.12 28.46 -19.41
CA THR A 180 -2.04 28.40 -20.56
C THR A 180 -2.04 27.13 -21.42
N ALA A 181 -3.04 26.28 -21.19
CA ALA A 181 -4.03 25.96 -22.23
C ALA A 181 -5.33 25.44 -21.60
N LYS A 182 -6.45 25.93 -22.15
CA LYS A 182 -7.83 25.63 -21.78
C LYS A 182 -8.21 24.18 -22.06
N GLY A 183 -9.03 23.62 -21.17
CA GLY A 183 -10.22 22.84 -21.55
C GLY A 183 -10.13 21.33 -21.39
N GLY A 184 -11.14 20.76 -20.71
CA GLY A 184 -11.58 19.39 -20.96
C GLY A 184 -11.69 18.47 -19.75
N SER A 185 -12.90 18.40 -19.20
CA SER A 185 -13.59 17.20 -18.68
C SER A 185 -12.83 16.20 -17.80
N GLY A 186 -13.31 16.10 -16.55
CA GLY A 186 -12.91 15.08 -15.59
C GLY A 186 -13.26 13.66 -16.05
N ALA A 187 -12.23 12.82 -16.08
CA ALA A 187 -12.29 11.40 -15.80
C ALA A 187 -11.00 11.09 -15.03
N ALA A 188 -11.11 10.62 -13.78
CA ALA A 188 -9.95 10.14 -13.03
C ALA A 188 -9.28 9.03 -13.85
N PRO A 189 -7.95 9.03 -14.00
CA PRO A 189 -7.35 8.20 -15.02
C PRO A 189 -7.22 6.74 -14.56
N ASP A 190 -7.69 5.84 -15.43
CA ASP A 190 -7.39 4.41 -15.43
C ASP A 190 -5.90 4.21 -15.78
N HIS A 191 -5.01 4.46 -14.83
CA HIS A 191 -3.58 4.24 -15.01
C HIS A 191 -3.16 2.89 -14.40
N VAL A 192 -2.77 1.96 -15.27
CA VAL A 192 -1.95 0.82 -14.87
C VAL A 192 -0.50 1.25 -14.92
N LEU A 193 0.17 1.29 -13.77
CA LEU A 193 1.59 1.61 -13.69
C LEU A 193 2.38 0.32 -13.57
N CYS A 194 3.33 0.13 -14.49
CA CYS A 194 4.35 -0.90 -14.41
C CYS A 194 5.67 -0.23 -14.05
N ARG A 195 6.21 -0.50 -12.86
CA ARG A 195 7.52 0.01 -12.45
C ARG A 195 8.51 -1.15 -12.28
N PRO A 196 9.75 -1.02 -12.79
CA PRO A 196 10.82 -1.92 -12.38
C PRO A 196 11.15 -1.67 -10.90
N SER A 197 11.37 -2.74 -10.14
CA SER A 197 11.78 -2.62 -8.73
C SER A 197 13.16 -1.94 -8.64
N ARG A 198 13.27 -0.81 -7.93
CA ARG A 198 14.55 -0.11 -7.72
C ARG A 198 15.44 -0.97 -6.81
N ARG A 199 16.41 -1.68 -7.39
CA ARG A 199 17.53 -2.26 -6.62
C ARG A 199 18.43 -1.13 -6.14
N VAL A 200 18.57 -0.97 -4.83
CA VAL A 200 19.69 -0.22 -4.25
C VAL A 200 20.94 -1.06 -4.50
N VAL A 201 21.81 -0.58 -5.38
CA VAL A 201 23.18 -1.10 -5.48
C VAL A 201 23.84 -0.78 -4.14
N GLN A 202 24.04 -1.78 -3.30
CA GLN A 202 24.96 -1.66 -2.17
C GLN A 202 26.35 -1.46 -2.75
N SER A 203 26.90 -0.26 -2.61
CA SER A 203 28.31 0.00 -2.91
C SER A 203 29.17 -0.95 -2.07
N PRO A 204 30.20 -1.60 -2.65
CA PRO A 204 31.07 -2.46 -1.88
C PRO A 204 31.83 -1.61 -0.85
N THR A 205 31.60 -1.91 0.43
CA THR A 205 32.36 -1.34 1.54
C THR A 205 33.83 -1.71 1.36
N ALA A 206 34.67 -0.71 1.08
CA ALA A 206 36.11 -0.88 1.08
C ALA A 206 36.58 -1.22 2.51
N SER A 207 37.24 -2.36 2.66
CA SER A 207 37.91 -2.74 3.91
C SER A 207 39.08 -1.79 4.19
N PRO A 208 39.29 -1.36 5.44
CA PRO A 208 40.48 -0.61 5.80
C PRO A 208 41.69 -1.55 5.90
N THR A 209 42.78 -1.16 5.25
CA THR A 209 44.14 -1.68 5.47
C THR A 209 44.77 -1.05 6.71
#